data_AF-A0A660YN29-F1
#
_entry.id   AF-A0A660YN29-F1
#
_cell.length_a   1.000
_cell.length_b   1.000
_cell.length_c   1.000
_cell.angle_alpha   90.00
_cell.angle_beta   90.00
_cell.angle_gamma   90.00
#
_symmetry.space_group_name_H-M   'P 1'
#
loop_
_entity.id
_entity.type
_entity.pdbx_description
1 polymer ?
#
loop_
_entity_poly.entity_id
_entity_poly.type
_entity_poly.pdbx_seq_one_letter_code
_entity_poly.pdbx_strand_id
1 'polypeptide(L)'
;MKLKKLINYTRRMLHKEDYFHLPHRVSDKLNIDYPLNYYFDFRPKINYNGKFDSKGVILVFDYDEDDWVYFPISIFNYGMAAVQHFIETKDAKYRRIFLSQADWAVASQKNGDAAGAWQ
;
A
#
# COMPACT_ATOMS: atom_id res chain seq x y z
N MET A 1 1.15 -4.59 -32.49
CA MET A 1 0.48 -3.86 -31.39
C MET A 1 0.77 -4.46 -30.01
N LYS A 2 0.69 -5.78 -29.81
CA LYS A 2 1.00 -6.46 -28.53
C LYS A 2 2.45 -6.29 -28.05
N LEU A 3 3.44 -6.41 -28.94
CA LEU A 3 4.87 -6.24 -28.59
C LEU A 3 5.19 -4.83 -28.04
N LYS A 4 4.64 -3.77 -28.65
CA LYS A 4 4.83 -2.40 -28.16
C LYS A 4 4.22 -2.19 -26.77
N LYS A 5 3.03 -2.77 -26.51
CA LYS A 5 2.42 -2.75 -25.17
C LYS A 5 3.29 -3.48 -24.14
N LEU A 6 3.76 -4.69 -24.47
CA LEU A 6 4.65 -5.46 -23.61
C LEU A 6 5.91 -4.68 -23.26
N ILE A 7 6.61 -4.14 -24.26
CA ILE A 7 7.82 -3.32 -24.05
C ILE A 7 7.50 -2.13 -23.13
N ASN A 8 6.37 -1.46 -23.31
CA ASN A 8 5.99 -0.33 -22.45
C ASN A 8 5.71 -0.76 -21.00
N TYR A 9 5.01 -1.86 -20.76
CA TYR A 9 4.77 -2.35 -19.39
C TYR A 9 6.07 -2.78 -18.71
N THR A 10 6.91 -3.55 -19.41
CA THR A 10 8.23 -3.96 -18.89
C THR A 10 9.10 -2.74 -18.59
N ARG A 11 9.11 -1.74 -19.48
CA ARG A 11 9.82 -0.48 -19.24
C ARG A 11 9.31 0.20 -17.97
N ARG A 12 7.99 0.35 -17.80
CA ARG A 12 7.43 1.00 -16.61
C ARG A 12 7.79 0.27 -15.31
N MET A 13 7.73 -1.07 -15.32
CA MET A 13 8.15 -1.89 -14.19
C MET A 13 9.63 -1.71 -13.86
N LEU A 14 10.52 -1.86 -14.85
CA LEU A 14 11.97 -1.75 -14.66
C LEU A 14 12.41 -0.33 -14.25
N HIS A 15 11.74 0.68 -14.79
CA HIS A 15 12.01 2.09 -14.49
C HIS A 15 11.23 2.62 -13.28
N LYS A 16 10.44 1.78 -12.60
CA LYS A 16 9.72 2.15 -11.37
C LYS A 16 8.68 3.27 -11.59
N GLU A 17 8.05 3.26 -12.76
CA GLU A 17 7.05 4.23 -13.23
C GLU A 17 5.60 3.72 -13.08
N ASP A 18 5.40 2.65 -12.32
CA ASP A 18 4.08 2.18 -11.93
C ASP A 18 3.93 2.13 -10.41
N TYR A 19 2.68 2.17 -9.97
CA TYR A 19 2.33 2.24 -8.55
C TYR A 19 2.94 1.11 -7.74
N PHE A 20 3.03 -0.10 -8.30
CA PHE A 20 3.51 -1.28 -7.56
C PHE A 20 5.03 -1.27 -7.42
N HIS A 21 5.75 -0.77 -8.42
CA HIS A 21 7.22 -0.81 -8.48
C HIS A 21 7.93 0.49 -8.12
N LEU A 22 7.31 1.37 -7.32
CA LEU A 22 7.93 2.64 -6.89
C LEU A 22 9.35 2.45 -6.29
N PRO A 23 10.24 3.45 -6.40
CA PRO A 23 11.58 3.38 -5.80
C PRO A 23 11.55 3.13 -4.29
N HIS A 24 12.18 2.05 -3.84
CA HIS A 24 12.46 1.79 -2.42
C HIS A 24 13.52 2.76 -1.92
N ARG A 25 13.10 3.87 -1.33
CA ARG A 25 13.99 4.87 -0.73
C ARG A 25 13.95 4.76 0.79
N VAL A 26 15.08 5.05 1.42
CA VAL A 26 15.10 5.33 2.85
C VAL A 26 14.48 6.71 3.07
N SER A 27 13.65 6.83 4.09
CA SER A 27 13.04 8.09 4.51
C SER A 27 14.12 9.09 4.89
N ASP A 28 14.08 10.26 4.25
CA ASP A 28 14.92 11.43 4.56
C ASP A 28 14.51 12.13 5.86
N LYS A 29 13.35 11.77 6.41
CA LYS A 29 12.79 12.33 7.65
C LYS A 29 12.78 11.30 8.78
N LEU A 30 13.69 10.33 8.72
CA LEU A 30 13.81 9.30 9.74
C LEU A 30 14.18 9.92 11.09
N ASN A 31 13.21 9.93 12.01
CA ASN A 31 13.48 10.14 13.43
C ASN A 31 13.40 8.77 14.13
N ILE A 32 14.56 8.21 14.44
CA ILE A 32 14.68 6.87 15.05
C ILE A 32 14.08 6.79 16.46
N ASP A 33 13.95 7.94 17.13
CA ASP A 33 13.37 8.03 18.47
C ASP A 33 11.84 8.02 18.43
N TYR A 34 11.25 8.14 17.23
CA TYR A 34 9.80 8.10 17.04
C TYR A 34 9.36 6.73 16.51
N PRO A 35 8.65 5.90 17.31
CA PRO A 35 8.38 4.49 16.97
C PRO A 35 7.49 4.29 15.74
N LEU A 36 6.80 5.34 15.27
CA LEU A 36 5.98 5.28 14.06
C LEU A 36 6.73 5.75 12.80
N ASN A 37 7.97 6.24 12.93
CA ASN A 37 8.80 6.60 11.79
C ASN A 37 9.47 5.36 11.22
N TYR A 38 8.89 4.85 10.15
CA TYR A 38 9.41 3.70 9.44
C TYR A 38 10.52 4.11 8.44
N TYR A 39 11.53 3.26 8.31
CA TYR A 39 12.72 3.57 7.50
C TYR A 39 12.46 3.62 6.00
N PHE A 40 11.50 2.85 5.47
CA PHE A 40 11.12 2.96 4.07
C PHE A 40 10.15 4.10 3.81
N ASP A 41 10.36 4.82 2.71
CA ASP A 41 9.46 5.86 2.22
C ASP A 41 8.28 5.25 1.45
N PHE A 42 7.12 5.18 2.12
CA PHE A 42 5.86 4.75 1.51
C PHE A 42 5.02 5.93 1.01
N ARG A 43 5.40 7.19 1.26
CA ARG A 43 4.60 8.38 0.94
C ARG A 43 4.05 8.39 -0.49
N PRO A 44 4.78 7.97 -1.53
CA PRO A 44 4.25 7.95 -2.89
C PRO A 44 3.10 6.95 -3.12
N LYS A 45 3.00 5.90 -2.28
CA LYS A 45 1.90 4.92 -2.32
C LYS A 45 0.55 5.52 -1.93
N ILE A 46 0.49 6.74 -1.37
CA ILE A 46 -0.79 7.40 -1.13
C ILE A 46 -1.56 7.70 -2.43
N ASN A 47 -0.85 7.79 -3.56
CA ASN A 47 -1.42 8.12 -4.87
C ASN A 47 -2.00 6.89 -5.59
N TYR A 48 -2.62 5.97 -4.82
CA TYR A 48 -3.28 4.80 -5.39
C TYR A 48 -4.47 5.23 -6.24
N ASN A 49 -4.53 4.73 -7.48
CA ASN A 49 -5.54 5.08 -8.46
C ASN A 49 -6.45 3.89 -8.85
N GLY A 50 -6.40 2.80 -8.09
CA GLY A 50 -7.26 1.64 -8.28
C GLY A 50 -8.55 1.71 -7.47
N LYS A 51 -9.09 0.54 -7.14
CA LYS A 51 -10.41 0.41 -6.51
C LYS A 51 -10.31 0.36 -5.00
N PHE A 52 -11.37 0.80 -4.33
CA PHE A 52 -11.55 0.69 -2.90
C PHE A 52 -12.87 -0.04 -2.62
N ASP A 53 -12.94 -0.71 -1.48
CA ASP A 53 -14.21 -1.21 -0.96
C ASP A 53 -15.09 -0.06 -0.39
N SER A 54 -16.26 -0.41 0.15
CA SER A 54 -17.17 0.58 0.76
C SER A 54 -16.65 1.19 2.07
N LYS A 55 -15.63 0.61 2.70
CA LYS A 55 -14.99 1.08 3.94
C LYS A 55 -13.72 1.88 3.67
N GLY A 56 -13.31 2.00 2.41
CA GLY A 56 -12.09 2.70 1.99
C GLY A 56 -10.82 1.85 2.10
N VAL A 57 -10.93 0.53 2.18
CA VAL A 57 -9.81 -0.41 2.06
C VAL A 57 -9.44 -0.55 0.59
N ILE A 58 -8.15 -0.54 0.27
CA ILE A 58 -7.73 -0.71 -1.13
C ILE A 58 -8.01 -2.15 -1.60
N LEU A 59 -8.34 -2.29 -2.88
CA LEU A 59 -8.48 -3.58 -3.57
C LEU A 59 -7.49 -3.61 -4.73
N VAL A 60 -6.83 -4.73 -4.97
CA VAL A 60 -5.92 -4.91 -6.12
C VAL A 60 -6.59 -5.84 -7.11
N PHE A 61 -6.49 -5.52 -8.40
CA PHE A 61 -6.98 -6.43 -9.44
C PHE A 61 -6.03 -7.62 -9.55
N ASP A 62 -6.55 -8.82 -9.30
CA ASP A 62 -5.88 -10.08 -9.51
C ASP A 62 -6.24 -10.61 -10.91
N TYR A 63 -5.21 -10.86 -11.73
CA TYR A 63 -5.40 -11.34 -13.09
C TYR A 63 -5.69 -12.84 -13.16
N ASP A 64 -5.32 -13.60 -12.13
CA ASP A 64 -5.60 -15.05 -12.07
C ASP A 64 -7.06 -15.29 -11.66
N GLU A 65 -7.59 -14.46 -10.77
CA GLU A 65 -9.01 -14.51 -10.35
C GLU A 65 -9.95 -13.68 -11.25
N ASP A 66 -9.40 -12.80 -12.10
CA ASP A 66 -10.14 -11.82 -12.91
C ASP A 66 -11.08 -10.92 -12.06
N ASP A 67 -10.67 -10.64 -10.82
CA ASP A 67 -11.46 -9.86 -9.85
C ASP A 67 -10.58 -8.95 -8.97
N TRP A 68 -11.23 -8.04 -8.25
CA TRP A 68 -10.62 -7.16 -7.27
C TRP A 68 -10.55 -7.83 -5.90
N VAL A 69 -9.34 -8.11 -5.43
CA VAL A 69 -9.10 -8.85 -4.19
C VAL A 69 -8.45 -7.98 -3.12
N TYR A 70 -8.56 -8.42 -1.86
CA TYR A 70 -7.76 -7.87 -0.78
C TYR A 70 -6.34 -8.41 -0.86
N PHE A 71 -5.36 -7.54 -1.09
CA PHE A 71 -3.96 -7.93 -1.14
C PHE A 71 -3.22 -7.35 0.07
N PRO A 72 -2.96 -8.15 1.13
CA PRO A 72 -2.53 -7.64 2.44
C PRO A 72 -1.32 -6.70 2.38
N ILE A 73 -0.30 -7.05 1.60
CA ILE A 73 0.90 -6.21 1.46
C ILE A 73 0.60 -4.84 0.87
N SER A 74 -0.34 -4.75 -0.08
CA SER A 74 -0.73 -3.48 -0.66
C SER A 74 -1.50 -2.65 0.38
N ILE A 75 -2.39 -3.29 1.14
CA ILE A 75 -3.19 -2.65 2.21
C ILE A 75 -2.26 -2.06 3.28
N PHE A 76 -1.26 -2.81 3.72
CA PHE A 76 -0.26 -2.32 4.69
C PHE A 76 0.58 -1.19 4.13
N ASN A 77 1.07 -1.29 2.90
CA ASN A 77 1.85 -0.23 2.28
C ASN A 77 1.05 1.07 2.15
N TYR A 78 -0.23 0.99 1.82
CA TYR A 78 -1.12 2.16 1.74
C TYR A 78 -1.43 2.74 3.12
N GLY A 79 -1.70 1.90 4.12
CA GLY A 79 -1.86 2.33 5.52
C GLY A 79 -0.61 3.04 6.05
N MET A 80 0.58 2.49 5.78
CA MET A 80 1.85 3.11 6.18
C MET A 80 2.11 4.44 5.48
N ALA A 81 1.77 4.55 4.19
CA ALA A 81 1.82 5.82 3.49
C ALA A 81 0.95 6.87 4.20
N ALA A 82 -0.25 6.50 4.62
CA ALA A 82 -1.15 7.40 5.33
C ALA A 82 -0.59 7.80 6.70
N VAL A 83 0.03 6.89 7.46
CA VAL A 83 0.70 7.24 8.73
C VAL A 83 1.80 8.28 8.51
N GLN A 84 2.66 8.08 7.51
CA GLN A 84 3.74 9.03 7.19
C GLN A 84 3.19 10.41 6.83
N HIS A 85 2.16 10.49 5.98
CA HIS A 85 1.50 11.75 5.66
C HIS A 85 0.81 12.39 6.87
N PHE A 86 0.19 11.60 7.76
CA PHE A 86 -0.41 12.10 8.99
C PHE A 86 0.63 12.71 9.92
N ILE A 87 1.79 12.07 10.09
CA ILE A 87 2.88 12.57 10.93
C ILE A 87 3.37 13.93 10.41
N GLU A 88 3.51 14.08 9.10
CA GLU A 88 4.01 15.30 8.46
C GLU A 88 3.00 16.45 8.47
N THR A 89 1.75 16.16 8.13
CA THR A 89 0.73 17.18 7.85
C THR A 89 -0.23 17.44 9.00
N LYS A 90 -0.35 16.47 9.93
CA LYS A 90 -1.40 16.39 10.95
C LYS A 90 -2.83 16.38 10.40
N ASP A 91 -3.02 16.14 9.10
CA ASP A 91 -4.36 16.10 8.49
C ASP A 91 -5.11 14.81 8.88
N ALA A 92 -6.26 14.99 9.53
CA ALA A 92 -7.14 13.92 9.98
C ALA A 92 -7.63 12.98 8.84
N LYS A 93 -7.59 13.42 7.58
CA LYS A 93 -7.84 12.56 6.42
C LYS A 93 -6.93 11.34 6.41
N TYR A 94 -5.63 11.53 6.60
CA TYR A 94 -4.67 10.44 6.58
C TYR A 94 -4.84 9.50 7.77
N ARG A 95 -5.22 10.04 8.93
CA ARG A 95 -5.61 9.23 10.08
C ARG A 95 -6.80 8.32 9.75
N ARG A 96 -7.84 8.83 9.09
CA ARG A 96 -9.01 8.02 8.68
C ARG A 96 -8.61 6.91 7.71
N ILE A 97 -7.77 7.22 6.71
CA ILE A 97 -7.28 6.23 5.73
C ILE A 97 -6.53 5.09 6.44
N PHE A 98 -5.59 5.44 7.33
CA PHE A 98 -4.84 4.46 8.11
C PHE A 98 -5.78 3.55 8.92
N LEU A 99 -6.75 4.13 9.63
CA LEU A 99 -7.68 3.36 10.46
C LEU A 99 -8.51 2.38 9.64
N SER A 100 -9.01 2.76 8.46
CA SER A 100 -9.72 1.80 7.59
C SER A 100 -8.86 0.58 7.23
N GLN A 101 -7.57 0.78 6.93
CA GLN A 101 -6.67 -0.33 6.61
C GLN A 101 -6.35 -1.18 7.85
N ALA A 102 -6.18 -0.54 9.01
CA ALA A 102 -5.90 -1.21 10.27
C ALA A 102 -7.09 -2.04 10.77
N ASP A 103 -8.31 -1.51 10.65
CA ASP A 103 -9.53 -2.21 11.03
C ASP A 103 -9.72 -3.47 10.17
N TRP A 104 -9.45 -3.38 8.86
CA TRP A 104 -9.40 -4.55 8.00
C TRP A 104 -8.33 -5.54 8.46
N ALA A 105 -7.11 -5.06 8.73
CA ALA A 105 -5.98 -5.91 9.13
C ALA A 105 -6.29 -6.76 10.37
N VAL A 106 -6.94 -6.17 11.37
CA VAL A 106 -7.32 -6.85 12.61
C VAL A 106 -8.45 -7.84 12.37
N ALA A 107 -9.46 -7.46 11.56
CA ALA A 107 -10.59 -8.32 11.25
C ALA A 107 -10.23 -9.51 10.34
N SER A 108 -9.27 -9.33 9.45
CA SER A 108 -8.81 -10.32 8.47
C SER A 108 -7.60 -11.15 8.96
N GLN A 109 -7.10 -10.87 10.17
CA GLN A 109 -6.02 -11.66 10.74
C GLN A 109 -6.54 -13.06 11.08
N LYS A 110 -5.87 -14.10 10.58
CA LYS A 110 -6.20 -15.48 10.94
C LYS A 110 -5.76 -15.76 12.37
N ASN A 111 -6.74 -15.90 13.26
CA ASN A 111 -6.53 -16.41 14.61
C ASN A 111 -6.57 -17.94 14.58
N GLY A 112 -5.45 -18.62 14.85
CA GLY A 112 -5.46 -20.07 15.09
C GLY A 112 -4.23 -20.84 14.62
N ASP A 113 -3.56 -20.38 13.57
CA ASP A 113 -2.36 -21.05 13.05
C ASP A 113 -1.16 -20.12 13.21
N ALA A 114 -0.02 -20.68 13.64
CA ALA A 114 1.23 -19.97 13.90
C ALA A 114 1.87 -19.27 12.65
N ALA A 115 1.10 -19.03 11.60
CA ALA A 115 1.53 -18.59 10.28
C ALA A 115 1.46 -17.05 10.08
N GLY A 116 0.80 -16.29 10.96
CA GLY A 116 0.79 -14.82 10.88
C GLY A 116 0.24 -14.26 9.55
N ALA A 117 -0.82 -14.86 9.01
CA ALA A 117 -1.38 -14.52 7.69
C ALA A 117 -2.70 -13.72 7.78
N TRP A 118 -3.07 -13.08 6.66
CA TRP A 118 -4.33 -12.35 6.48
C TRP A 118 -5.14 -12.98 5.34
N GLN A 119 -6.47 -13.05 5.48
CA GLN A 119 -7.42 -13.43 4.43
C GLN A 119 -8.64 -12.52 4.41
#